data_AF-A0A1M6WJF3-F1
#
_entry.id   AF-A0A1M6WJF3-F1
#
_cell.length_a   1.000
_cell.length_b   1.000
_cell.length_c   1.000
_cell.angle_alpha   90.00
_cell.angle_beta   90.00
_cell.angle_gamma   90.00
#
_symmetry.space_group_name_H-M   'P 1'
#
loop_
_entity.id
_entity.type
_entity.pdbx_description
1 polymer ?
#
loop_
_entity_poly.entity_id
_entity_poly.type
_entity_poly.pdbx_seq_one_letter_code
_entity_poly.pdbx_strand_id
1 'polypeptide(L)'
;MKNKKLNIVFPLLMVAALTGCSQMTVLRTQEMKAVGAEVQANLDSVAVRLQAQNDSLRAELDAAELAQKRMQAEITMLSRRVADESERNDSRQEEIIYRLDMLLGKSDKILAKKVVVSGAPAAPVSMDSLEREAEKLVEAEAMFNTARSDYHRGEFKLAYSGFKQVYEQMKEGELAENSLYWMALCLIDVAQVDKAKKVFARMSEAFPDGQKTCPALFKLSGLYGEECDINMQKQYLQKILSTKSCEKSAEFEQAAEMLQEILEKEDKKSAGEPVERCVPVVREPVKPTSRKSTTDNASEPTASATTESTEAAL
;
A
#
# COMPACT_ATOMS: atom_id res chain seq x y z
N MET A 1 30.04 46.84 116.13
CA MET A 1 29.20 47.49 115.10
C MET A 1 29.94 47.53 113.77
N LYS A 2 29.22 47.22 112.67
CA LYS A 2 29.50 47.48 111.24
C LYS A 2 30.73 46.79 110.60
N ASN A 3 30.54 45.74 109.78
CA ASN A 3 30.08 45.68 108.37
C ASN A 3 31.16 46.15 107.38
N LYS A 4 31.41 45.55 106.21
CA LYS A 4 30.92 44.33 105.54
C LYS A 4 31.85 44.13 104.33
N LYS A 5 32.01 42.87 103.94
CA LYS A 5 32.78 42.34 102.80
C LYS A 5 32.60 43.17 101.52
N LEU A 6 33.71 43.63 100.93
CA LEU A 6 33.77 44.33 99.64
C LEU A 6 34.77 43.60 98.72
N ASN A 7 34.37 43.39 97.46
CA ASN A 7 35.19 43.11 96.28
C ASN A 7 35.77 41.70 96.00
N ILE A 8 34.94 40.66 95.89
CA ILE A 8 35.29 39.46 95.07
C ILE A 8 34.15 39.00 94.12
N VAL A 9 33.03 39.73 94.03
CA VAL A 9 31.88 39.30 93.19
C VAL A 9 31.99 39.76 91.72
N PHE A 10 32.87 40.72 91.41
CA PHE A 10 32.91 41.34 90.07
C PHE A 10 33.68 40.55 88.97
N PRO A 11 34.78 39.81 89.23
CA PRO A 11 35.46 39.09 88.13
C PRO A 11 34.78 37.77 87.77
N LEU A 12 33.95 37.19 88.65
CA LEU A 12 33.27 35.91 88.40
C LEU A 12 32.02 36.06 87.51
N LEU A 13 31.37 37.24 87.55
CA LEU A 13 30.17 37.52 86.76
C LEU A 13 30.48 37.77 85.27
N MET A 14 31.68 38.28 84.96
CA MET A 14 32.14 38.55 83.59
C MET A 14 32.53 37.27 82.82
N VAL A 15 33.01 36.23 83.51
CA VAL A 15 33.37 34.94 82.87
C VAL A 15 32.12 34.14 82.50
N ALA A 16 31.05 34.20 83.31
CA ALA A 16 29.80 33.50 83.02
C ALA A 16 29.00 34.11 81.85
N ALA A 17 29.13 35.43 81.63
CA ALA A 17 28.45 36.12 80.52
C ALA A 17 29.10 35.82 79.15
N LEU A 18 30.41 35.55 79.10
CA LEU A 18 31.12 35.23 77.86
C LEU A 18 30.94 33.76 77.43
N THR A 19 30.74 32.84 78.38
CA THR A 19 30.50 31.41 78.07
C THR A 19 29.09 31.15 77.54
N GLY A 20 28.09 31.95 77.96
CA GLY A 20 26.69 31.81 77.53
C GLY A 20 26.44 32.09 76.04
N CYS A 21 27.21 32.98 75.42
CA CYS A 21 27.07 33.29 73.99
C CYS A 21 27.64 32.19 73.08
N SER A 22 28.60 31.40 73.56
CA SER A 22 29.23 30.31 72.79
C SER A 22 28.33 29.09 72.66
N GLN A 23 27.58 28.72 73.70
CA GLN A 23 26.67 27.58 73.66
C GLN A 23 25.47 27.81 72.75
N MET A 24 24.93 29.04 72.70
CA MET A 24 23.81 29.39 71.82
C MET A 24 24.20 29.41 70.33
N THR A 25 25.44 29.79 70.02
CA THR A 25 25.98 29.74 68.65
C THR A 25 26.35 28.31 68.22
N VAL A 26 26.86 27.49 69.13
CA VAL A 26 27.13 26.06 68.87
C VAL A 26 25.84 25.26 68.66
N LEU A 27 24.80 25.47 69.49
CA LEU A 27 23.50 24.82 69.27
C LEU A 27 22.88 25.22 67.93
N ARG A 28 22.86 26.51 67.59
CA ARG A 28 22.31 26.97 66.30
C ARG A 28 23.08 26.43 65.10
N THR A 29 24.41 26.28 65.20
CA THR A 29 25.21 25.69 64.12
C THR A 29 25.03 24.17 64.01
N GLN A 30 24.76 23.47 65.10
CA GLN A 30 24.45 22.04 65.10
C GLN A 30 23.07 21.75 64.49
N GLU A 31 22.06 22.54 64.85
CA GLU A 31 20.71 22.49 64.25
C GLU A 31 20.77 22.82 62.75
N MET A 32 21.51 23.86 62.32
CA MET A 32 21.65 24.17 60.90
C MET A 32 22.41 23.10 60.11
N LYS A 33 23.39 22.41 60.71
CA LYS A 33 24.07 21.26 60.08
C LYS A 33 23.15 20.04 59.97
N ALA A 34 22.32 19.80 60.99
CA ALA A 34 21.32 18.74 60.96
C ALA A 34 20.28 18.99 59.86
N VAL A 35 19.74 20.21 59.77
CA VAL A 35 18.84 20.62 58.69
C VAL A 35 19.54 20.52 57.33
N GLY A 36 20.80 20.92 57.21
CA GLY A 36 21.57 20.77 55.97
C GLY A 36 21.75 19.32 55.53
N ALA A 37 22.00 18.41 56.48
CA ALA A 37 22.11 16.98 56.20
C ALA A 37 20.77 16.36 55.80
N GLU A 38 19.66 16.77 56.44
CA GLU A 38 18.31 16.33 56.10
C GLU A 38 17.88 16.82 54.72
N VAL A 39 18.16 18.08 54.39
CA VAL A 39 17.90 18.65 53.06
C VAL A 39 18.72 17.92 52.00
N GLN A 40 20.00 17.62 52.26
CA GLN A 40 20.85 16.88 51.32
C GLN A 40 20.31 15.45 51.11
N ALA A 41 19.95 14.74 52.17
CA ALA A 41 19.36 13.41 52.07
C ALA A 41 18.03 13.43 51.30
N ASN A 42 17.21 14.45 51.51
CA ASN A 42 15.98 14.64 50.74
C ASN A 42 16.27 14.92 49.26
N LEU A 43 17.25 15.78 48.94
CA LEU A 43 17.67 16.04 47.55
C LEU A 43 18.20 14.79 46.87
N ASP A 44 19.04 14.00 47.53
CA ASP A 44 19.57 12.74 47.00
C ASP A 44 18.44 11.74 46.76
N SER A 45 17.48 11.65 47.70
CA SER A 45 16.31 10.78 47.55
C SER A 45 15.41 11.18 46.38
N VAL A 46 15.24 12.49 46.15
CA VAL A 46 14.48 13.03 45.01
C VAL A 46 15.24 12.80 43.72
N ALA A 47 16.56 13.01 43.68
CA ALA A 47 17.40 12.76 42.51
C ALA A 47 17.32 11.29 42.07
N VAL A 48 17.41 10.34 43.01
CA VAL A 48 17.27 8.90 42.73
C VAL A 48 15.87 8.57 42.19
N ARG A 49 14.81 9.12 42.78
CA ARG A 49 13.44 8.93 42.27
C ARG A 49 13.26 9.50 40.87
N LEU A 50 13.80 10.69 40.61
CA LEU A 50 13.73 11.36 39.31
C LEU A 50 14.49 10.57 38.25
N GLN A 51 15.64 10.00 38.62
CA GLN A 51 16.45 9.18 37.73
C GLN A 51 15.76 7.85 37.41
N ALA A 52 15.17 7.19 38.41
CA ALA A 52 14.36 5.99 38.20
C ALA A 52 13.14 6.27 37.30
N GLN A 53 12.48 7.43 37.45
CA GLN A 53 11.41 7.85 36.56
C GLN A 53 11.89 8.11 35.12
N ASN A 54 13.05 8.76 34.95
CA ASN A 54 13.64 8.97 33.62
C ASN A 54 14.00 7.66 32.93
N ASP A 55 14.58 6.70 33.66
CA ASP A 55 14.93 5.39 33.10
C ASP A 55 13.69 4.58 32.75
N SER A 56 12.62 4.66 33.56
CA SER A 56 11.31 4.09 33.25
C SER A 56 10.70 4.69 31.98
N LEU A 57 10.72 6.03 31.86
CA LEU A 57 10.20 6.73 30.68
C LEU A 57 10.99 6.38 29.41
N ARG A 58 12.31 6.24 29.50
CA ARG A 58 13.15 5.80 28.38
C ARG A 58 12.77 4.40 27.91
N ALA A 59 12.58 3.46 28.84
CA ALA A 59 12.16 2.10 28.52
C ALA A 59 10.79 2.06 27.84
N GLU A 60 9.83 2.89 28.28
CA GLU A 60 8.53 3.04 27.62
C GLU A 60 8.66 3.62 26.20
N LEU A 61 9.55 4.61 26.01
CA LEU A 61 9.80 5.23 24.71
C LEU A 61 10.37 4.22 23.70
N ASP A 62 11.36 3.43 24.12
CA ASP A 62 11.97 2.38 23.29
C ASP A 62 10.95 1.30 22.93
N ALA A 63 10.08 0.92 23.88
CA ALA A 63 9.00 -0.03 23.64
C ALA A 63 7.96 0.51 22.64
N ALA A 64 7.61 1.80 22.75
CA ALA A 64 6.71 2.48 21.82
C ALA A 64 7.31 2.58 20.41
N GLU A 65 8.60 2.89 20.27
CA GLU A 65 9.28 2.94 18.97
C GLU A 65 9.29 1.56 18.29
N LEU A 66 9.54 0.49 19.03
CA LEU A 66 9.48 -0.87 18.51
C LEU A 66 8.06 -1.27 18.08
N ALA A 67 7.05 -0.91 18.89
CA ALA A 67 5.65 -1.15 18.56
C ALA A 67 5.24 -0.37 17.30
N GLN A 68 5.66 0.88 17.17
CA GLN A 68 5.41 1.71 15.99
C GLN A 68 6.06 1.11 14.74
N LYS A 69 7.32 0.67 14.81
CA LYS A 69 8.01 0.00 13.68
C LYS A 69 7.29 -1.27 13.23
N ARG A 70 6.81 -2.09 14.17
CA ARG A 70 6.01 -3.29 13.85
C ARG A 70 4.69 -2.93 13.18
N MET A 71 3.97 -1.97 13.76
CA MET A 71 2.71 -1.49 13.22
C MET A 71 2.89 -0.91 11.81
N GLN A 72 3.98 -0.19 11.56
CA GLN A 72 4.29 0.36 10.23
C GLN A 72 4.55 -0.75 9.20
N ALA A 73 5.28 -1.81 9.57
CA ALA A 73 5.47 -2.98 8.72
C ALA A 73 4.15 -3.72 8.44
N GLU A 74 3.29 -3.86 9.45
CA GLU A 74 1.95 -4.45 9.29
C GLU A 74 1.06 -3.60 8.38
N ILE A 75 1.06 -2.27 8.54
CA ILE A 75 0.35 -1.33 7.67
C ILE A 75 0.83 -1.47 6.22
N THR A 76 2.14 -1.53 5.97
CA THR A 76 2.69 -1.71 4.61
C THR A 76 2.29 -3.06 4.00
N MET A 77 2.28 -4.13 4.80
CA MET A 77 1.82 -5.44 4.33
C MET A 77 0.31 -5.44 4.02
N LEU A 78 -0.48 -4.79 4.87
CA LEU A 78 -1.93 -4.67 4.70
C LEU A 78 -2.27 -3.81 3.48
N SER A 79 -1.58 -2.68 3.29
CA SER A 79 -1.79 -1.81 2.13
C SER A 79 -1.48 -2.52 0.82
N ARG A 80 -0.40 -3.30 0.75
CA ARG A 80 -0.10 -4.16 -0.41
C ARG A 80 -1.19 -5.18 -0.67
N ARG A 81 -1.68 -5.88 0.35
CA ARG A 81 -2.76 -6.85 0.19
C ARG A 81 -4.07 -6.19 -0.25
N VAL A 82 -4.39 -5.02 0.29
CA VAL A 82 -5.56 -4.24 -0.11
C VAL A 82 -5.42 -3.76 -1.55
N ALA A 83 -4.23 -3.31 -1.96
CA ALA A 83 -3.96 -2.92 -3.35
C ALA A 83 -4.10 -4.12 -4.32
N ASP A 84 -3.53 -5.27 -3.98
CA ASP A 84 -3.66 -6.51 -4.76
C ASP A 84 -5.13 -6.97 -4.85
N GLU A 85 -5.88 -6.92 -3.74
CA GLU A 85 -7.32 -7.23 -3.73
C GLU A 85 -8.14 -6.21 -4.49
N SER A 86 -7.80 -4.92 -4.41
CA SER A 86 -8.44 -3.85 -5.17
C SER A 86 -8.23 -4.07 -6.67
N GLU A 87 -7.01 -4.37 -7.12
CA GLU A 87 -6.72 -4.65 -8.53
C GLU A 87 -7.46 -5.90 -9.03
N ARG A 88 -7.59 -6.94 -8.20
CA ARG A 88 -8.40 -8.12 -8.51
C ARG A 88 -9.88 -7.80 -8.55
N ASN A 89 -10.39 -6.98 -7.63
CA ASN A 89 -11.80 -6.59 -7.59
C ASN A 89 -12.14 -5.66 -8.75
N ASP A 90 -11.29 -4.72 -9.12
CA ASP A 90 -11.46 -3.89 -10.32
C ASP A 90 -11.50 -4.77 -11.57
N SER A 91 -10.57 -5.72 -11.68
CA SER A 91 -10.61 -6.71 -12.75
C SER A 91 -11.93 -7.48 -12.76
N ARG A 92 -12.44 -7.94 -11.61
CA ARG A 92 -13.73 -8.66 -11.51
C ARG A 92 -14.93 -7.78 -11.79
N GLN A 93 -14.95 -6.54 -11.31
CA GLN A 93 -16.01 -5.58 -11.55
C GLN A 93 -16.09 -5.24 -13.03
N GLU A 94 -14.95 -5.06 -13.68
CA GLU A 94 -14.86 -4.86 -15.12
C GLU A 94 -15.32 -6.10 -15.90
N GLU A 95 -15.05 -7.32 -15.40
CA GLU A 95 -15.62 -8.56 -15.97
C GLU A 95 -17.15 -8.58 -15.87
N ILE A 96 -17.69 -8.14 -14.74
CA ILE A 96 -19.13 -8.11 -14.49
C ILE A 96 -19.80 -7.05 -15.37
N ILE A 97 -19.24 -5.84 -15.44
CA ILE A 97 -19.71 -4.74 -16.29
C ILE A 97 -19.69 -5.20 -17.75
N TYR A 98 -18.60 -5.80 -18.20
CA TYR A 98 -18.48 -6.29 -19.57
C TYR A 98 -19.49 -7.43 -19.89
N ARG A 99 -19.67 -8.39 -18.99
CA ARG A 99 -20.71 -9.43 -19.15
C ARG A 99 -22.11 -8.83 -19.19
N LEU A 100 -22.37 -7.78 -18.40
CA LEU A 100 -23.62 -7.03 -18.43
C LEU A 100 -23.80 -6.31 -19.77
N ASP A 101 -22.78 -5.65 -20.31
CA ASP A 101 -22.83 -5.00 -21.62
C ASP A 101 -23.04 -5.99 -22.76
N MET A 102 -22.41 -7.17 -22.71
CA MET A 102 -22.68 -8.23 -23.69
C MET A 102 -24.13 -8.73 -23.61
N LEU A 103 -24.72 -8.80 -22.41
CA LEU A 103 -26.13 -9.18 -22.23
C LEU A 103 -27.07 -8.08 -22.71
N LEU A 104 -26.75 -6.81 -22.44
CA LEU A 104 -27.50 -5.64 -22.91
C LEU A 104 -27.42 -5.50 -24.43
N GLY A 105 -26.24 -5.64 -25.02
CA GLY A 105 -26.06 -5.62 -26.48
C GLY A 105 -26.74 -6.77 -27.20
N LYS A 106 -26.83 -7.96 -26.58
CA LYS A 106 -27.69 -9.06 -27.09
C LYS A 106 -29.17 -8.72 -26.98
N SER A 107 -29.61 -8.09 -25.88
CA SER A 107 -30.96 -7.57 -25.73
C SER A 107 -31.28 -6.53 -26.81
N ASP A 108 -30.38 -5.58 -27.06
CA ASP A 108 -30.56 -4.53 -28.06
C ASP A 108 -30.54 -5.07 -29.49
N LYS A 109 -29.71 -6.06 -29.80
CA LYS A 109 -29.77 -6.76 -31.10
C LYS A 109 -31.06 -7.55 -31.29
N ILE A 110 -31.63 -8.11 -30.22
CA ILE A 110 -32.95 -8.77 -30.26
C ILE A 110 -34.06 -7.73 -30.46
N LEU A 111 -33.96 -6.57 -29.81
CA LEU A 111 -34.91 -5.45 -29.99
C LEU A 111 -34.78 -4.82 -31.38
N ALA A 112 -33.58 -4.59 -31.89
CA ALA A 112 -33.32 -4.07 -33.23
C ALA A 112 -33.75 -5.07 -34.32
N LYS A 113 -33.48 -6.37 -34.15
CA LYS A 113 -33.97 -7.43 -35.05
C LYS A 113 -35.50 -7.55 -35.02
N LYS A 114 -36.14 -7.18 -33.91
CA LYS A 114 -37.61 -7.10 -33.79
C LYS A 114 -38.17 -5.81 -34.42
N VAL A 115 -37.42 -4.71 -34.43
CA VAL A 115 -37.83 -3.42 -35.03
C VAL A 115 -37.59 -3.38 -36.55
N VAL A 116 -36.55 -4.04 -37.07
CA VAL A 116 -36.27 -4.13 -38.53
C VAL A 116 -37.29 -4.99 -39.29
N VAL A 117 -38.08 -5.83 -38.60
CA VAL A 117 -39.24 -6.53 -39.20
C VAL A 117 -40.42 -5.56 -39.47
N SER A 118 -40.36 -4.32 -38.98
CA SER A 118 -41.39 -3.29 -39.17
C SER A 118 -40.82 -1.97 -39.71
N GLY A 119 -40.65 -1.89 -41.04
CA GLY A 119 -40.98 -0.68 -41.79
C GLY A 119 -39.86 0.30 -42.19
N ALA A 120 -39.76 0.46 -43.52
CA ALA A 120 -39.29 1.62 -44.32
C ALA A 120 -37.79 1.72 -44.72
N PRO A 121 -37.51 2.18 -45.98
CA PRO A 121 -36.18 2.10 -46.59
C PRO A 121 -35.37 3.39 -46.40
N ALA A 122 -34.12 3.27 -45.97
CA ALA A 122 -33.13 4.34 -45.99
C ALA A 122 -32.04 4.07 -47.05
N ALA A 123 -31.51 5.15 -47.62
CA ALA A 123 -30.58 5.20 -48.75
C ALA A 123 -29.28 4.38 -48.56
N PRO A 124 -28.59 3.97 -49.64
CA PRO A 124 -27.52 2.98 -49.59
C PRO A 124 -26.20 3.62 -49.12
N VAL A 125 -26.02 3.73 -47.81
CA VAL A 125 -24.69 3.55 -47.22
C VAL A 125 -24.42 2.05 -47.37
N SER A 126 -23.24 1.63 -47.86
CA SER A 126 -22.97 0.21 -48.12
C SER A 126 -23.00 -0.57 -46.80
N MET A 127 -24.17 -1.14 -46.47
CA MET A 127 -24.44 -1.95 -45.28
C MET A 127 -23.36 -3.03 -45.07
N ASP A 128 -22.83 -3.57 -46.17
CA ASP A 128 -21.75 -4.56 -46.20
C ASP A 128 -20.46 -4.09 -45.50
N SER A 129 -20.09 -2.80 -45.60
CA SER A 129 -18.88 -2.27 -44.95
C SER A 129 -19.05 -2.13 -43.43
N LEU A 130 -20.23 -1.66 -42.99
CA LEU A 130 -20.57 -1.50 -41.57
C LEU A 130 -20.76 -2.86 -40.88
N GLU A 131 -21.37 -3.82 -41.56
CA GLU A 131 -21.51 -5.19 -41.06
C GLU A 131 -20.13 -5.86 -40.89
N ARG A 132 -19.21 -5.68 -41.83
CA ARG A 132 -17.84 -6.23 -41.74
C ARG A 132 -17.00 -5.57 -40.64
N GLU A 133 -17.14 -4.26 -40.43
CA GLU A 133 -16.49 -3.58 -39.28
C GLU A 133 -17.08 -4.06 -37.94
N ALA A 134 -18.40 -4.24 -37.87
CA ALA A 134 -19.05 -4.78 -36.68
C ALA A 134 -18.65 -6.24 -36.41
N GLU A 135 -18.52 -7.07 -37.44
CA GLU A 135 -18.00 -8.44 -37.31
C GLU A 135 -16.57 -8.45 -36.80
N LYS A 136 -15.71 -7.61 -37.36
CA LYS A 136 -14.31 -7.48 -36.92
C LYS A 136 -14.21 -7.01 -35.46
N LEU A 137 -15.07 -6.08 -35.04
CA LEU A 137 -15.16 -5.65 -33.65
C LEU A 137 -15.56 -6.81 -32.74
N VAL A 138 -16.61 -7.57 -33.07
CA VAL A 138 -17.07 -8.73 -32.29
C VAL A 138 -15.99 -9.81 -32.21
N GLU A 139 -15.27 -10.07 -33.30
CA GLU A 139 -14.17 -11.03 -33.34
C GLU A 139 -13.02 -10.59 -32.43
N ALA A 140 -12.59 -9.32 -32.56
CA ALA A 140 -11.53 -8.76 -31.73
C ALA A 140 -11.89 -8.77 -30.24
N GLU A 141 -13.15 -8.53 -29.90
CA GLU A 141 -13.68 -8.59 -28.55
C GLU A 141 -13.64 -10.03 -27.98
N ALA A 142 -14.00 -11.03 -28.79
CA ALA A 142 -13.87 -12.43 -28.41
C ALA A 142 -12.40 -12.86 -28.20
N MET A 143 -11.49 -12.38 -29.05
CA MET A 143 -10.05 -12.59 -28.89
C MET A 143 -9.52 -11.94 -27.61
N PHE A 144 -9.95 -10.72 -27.31
CA PHE A 144 -9.59 -9.99 -26.10
C PHE A 144 -10.01 -10.77 -24.84
N ASN A 145 -11.24 -11.29 -24.82
CA ASN A 145 -11.73 -12.10 -23.72
C ASN A 145 -10.92 -13.40 -23.52
N THR A 146 -10.49 -14.02 -24.62
CA THR A 146 -9.64 -15.21 -24.57
C THR A 146 -8.28 -14.88 -23.97
N ALA A 147 -7.62 -13.83 -24.46
CA ALA A 147 -6.34 -13.35 -23.94
C ALA A 147 -6.41 -13.00 -22.45
N ARG A 148 -7.52 -12.39 -22.02
CA ARG A 148 -7.78 -12.07 -20.63
C ARG A 148 -8.01 -13.32 -19.77
N SER A 149 -8.68 -14.35 -20.29
CA SER A 149 -8.77 -15.64 -19.60
C SER A 149 -7.40 -16.27 -19.39
N ASP A 150 -6.52 -16.17 -20.39
CA ASP A 150 -5.15 -16.68 -20.30
C ASP A 150 -4.32 -15.89 -19.27
N TYR A 151 -4.50 -14.57 -19.20
CA TYR A 151 -3.88 -13.73 -18.17
C TYR A 151 -4.26 -14.21 -16.76
N HIS A 152 -5.56 -14.42 -16.51
CA HIS A 152 -6.05 -14.91 -15.21
C HIS A 152 -5.60 -16.34 -14.88
N ARG A 153 -5.20 -17.14 -15.87
CA ARG A 153 -4.60 -18.46 -15.67
C ARG A 153 -3.10 -18.40 -15.37
N GLY A 154 -2.49 -17.22 -15.40
CA GLY A 154 -1.05 -17.03 -15.27
C GLY A 154 -0.26 -17.33 -16.55
N GLU A 155 -0.97 -17.54 -17.67
CA GLU A 155 -0.36 -17.79 -18.98
C GLU A 155 0.02 -16.45 -19.66
N PHE A 156 0.82 -15.64 -18.98
CA PHE A 156 1.08 -14.23 -19.34
C PHE A 156 1.69 -14.05 -20.74
N LYS A 157 2.53 -15.00 -21.20
CA LYS A 157 3.10 -14.95 -22.55
C LYS A 157 2.04 -15.19 -23.63
N LEU A 158 1.12 -16.13 -23.37
CA LEU A 158 0.01 -16.42 -24.27
C LEU A 158 -0.97 -15.24 -24.30
N ALA A 159 -1.33 -14.73 -23.11
CA ALA A 159 -2.16 -13.54 -22.96
C ALA A 159 -1.59 -12.34 -23.73
N TYR A 160 -0.31 -12.03 -23.56
CA TYR A 160 0.36 -10.95 -24.29
C TYR A 160 0.22 -11.12 -25.82
N SER A 161 0.39 -12.35 -26.32
CA SER A 161 0.26 -12.62 -27.75
C SER A 161 -1.19 -12.44 -28.25
N GLY A 162 -2.18 -12.77 -27.43
CA GLY A 162 -3.59 -12.53 -27.74
C GLY A 162 -3.93 -11.05 -27.75
N PHE A 163 -3.55 -10.29 -26.73
CA PHE A 163 -3.77 -8.84 -26.70
C PHE A 163 -3.04 -8.11 -27.83
N LYS A 164 -1.83 -8.55 -28.21
CA LYS A 164 -1.11 -8.02 -29.36
C LYS A 164 -1.89 -8.23 -30.66
N GLN A 165 -2.50 -9.40 -30.87
CA GLN A 165 -3.34 -9.66 -32.04
C GLN A 165 -4.57 -8.76 -32.07
N VAL A 166 -5.24 -8.58 -30.93
CA VAL A 166 -6.37 -7.65 -30.80
C VAL A 166 -5.95 -6.23 -31.19
N TYR A 167 -4.82 -5.74 -30.67
CA TYR A 167 -4.31 -4.40 -31.01
C TYR A 167 -3.91 -4.27 -32.49
N GLU A 168 -3.37 -5.33 -33.10
CA GLU A 168 -3.02 -5.32 -34.53
C GLU A 168 -4.25 -5.27 -35.44
N GLN A 169 -5.34 -5.92 -35.02
CA GLN A 169 -6.63 -5.86 -35.71
C GLN A 169 -7.34 -4.52 -35.46
N MET A 170 -7.31 -4.04 -34.22
CA MET A 170 -7.98 -2.84 -33.73
C MET A 170 -6.95 -1.86 -33.17
N LYS A 171 -6.52 -0.90 -33.99
CA LYS A 171 -5.45 0.07 -33.64
C LYS A 171 -5.95 1.31 -32.91
N GLU A 172 -7.26 1.54 -32.92
CA GLU A 172 -7.92 2.72 -32.38
C GLU A 172 -9.12 2.30 -31.52
N GLY A 173 -9.61 3.24 -30.71
CA GLY A 173 -10.73 3.03 -29.81
C GLY A 173 -10.37 2.29 -28.52
N GLU A 174 -11.39 2.04 -27.70
CA GLU A 174 -11.25 1.53 -26.34
C GLU A 174 -10.60 0.15 -26.28
N LEU A 175 -10.91 -0.73 -27.25
CA LEU A 175 -10.34 -2.07 -27.29
C LEU A 175 -8.82 -2.04 -27.57
N ALA A 176 -8.36 -1.09 -28.37
CA ALA A 176 -6.95 -0.88 -28.65
C ALA A 176 -6.21 -0.37 -27.41
N GLU A 177 -6.80 0.62 -26.72
CA GLU A 177 -6.29 1.15 -25.45
C GLU A 177 -6.18 0.05 -24.39
N ASN A 178 -7.27 -0.69 -24.16
CA ASN A 178 -7.31 -1.82 -23.24
C ASN A 178 -6.25 -2.86 -23.59
N SER A 179 -6.10 -3.21 -24.87
CA SER A 179 -5.11 -4.20 -25.30
C SER A 179 -3.68 -3.78 -24.93
N LEU A 180 -3.32 -2.51 -25.15
CA LEU A 180 -2.00 -1.98 -24.73
C LEU A 180 -1.83 -2.03 -23.20
N TYR A 181 -2.87 -1.67 -22.46
CA TYR A 181 -2.85 -1.74 -21.00
C TYR A 181 -2.56 -3.15 -20.50
N TRP A 182 -3.33 -4.15 -20.97
CA TRP A 182 -3.14 -5.54 -20.57
C TRP A 182 -1.83 -6.14 -21.08
N MET A 183 -1.34 -5.72 -22.25
CA MET A 183 0.01 -6.09 -22.73
C MET A 183 1.10 -5.63 -21.77
N ALA A 184 0.99 -4.41 -21.23
CA ALA A 184 1.95 -3.90 -20.26
C ALA A 184 1.90 -4.68 -18.94
N LEU A 185 0.70 -5.04 -18.46
CA LEU A 185 0.55 -5.89 -17.26
C LEU A 185 1.17 -7.27 -17.45
N CYS A 186 0.92 -7.93 -18.59
CA CYS A 186 1.55 -9.21 -18.91
C CYS A 186 3.09 -9.12 -18.85
N LEU A 187 3.66 -8.00 -19.32
CA LEU A 187 5.10 -7.77 -19.30
C LEU A 187 5.64 -7.56 -17.87
N ILE A 188 4.88 -6.90 -17.00
CA ILE A 188 5.23 -6.73 -15.58
C ILE A 188 5.28 -8.10 -14.87
N ASP A 189 4.27 -8.94 -15.09
CA ASP A 189 4.17 -10.26 -14.42
C ASP A 189 5.27 -11.24 -14.84
N VAL A 190 5.85 -11.05 -16.03
CA VAL A 190 7.02 -11.82 -16.49
C VAL A 190 8.35 -11.09 -16.23
N ALA A 191 8.35 -10.09 -15.34
CA ALA A 191 9.50 -9.28 -14.94
C ALA A 191 10.19 -8.52 -16.09
N GLN A 192 9.49 -8.24 -17.18
CA GLN A 192 9.96 -7.42 -18.32
C GLN A 192 9.52 -5.96 -18.17
N VAL A 193 9.86 -5.35 -17.02
CA VAL A 193 9.41 -4.01 -16.60
C VAL A 193 9.80 -2.92 -17.61
N ASP A 194 11.03 -2.96 -18.15
CA ASP A 194 11.47 -1.97 -19.15
C ASP A 194 10.63 -1.96 -20.42
N LYS A 195 10.10 -3.12 -20.82
CA LYS A 195 9.18 -3.21 -21.96
C LYS A 195 7.81 -2.69 -21.58
N ALA A 196 7.32 -3.00 -20.38
CA ALA A 196 6.04 -2.50 -19.87
C ALA A 196 6.02 -0.97 -19.82
N LYS A 197 7.09 -0.34 -19.29
CA LYS A 197 7.24 1.12 -19.26
C LYS A 197 7.10 1.75 -20.65
N LYS A 198 7.73 1.15 -21.67
CA LYS A 198 7.62 1.60 -23.07
C LYS A 198 6.21 1.46 -23.63
N VAL A 199 5.50 0.39 -23.27
CA VAL A 199 4.10 0.19 -23.71
C VAL A 199 3.18 1.23 -23.07
N PHE A 200 3.27 1.45 -21.76
CA PHE A 200 2.47 2.48 -21.08
C PHE A 200 2.77 3.90 -21.58
N ALA A 201 4.04 4.24 -21.80
CA ALA A 201 4.41 5.54 -22.34
C ALA A 201 3.74 5.79 -23.70
N ARG A 202 3.86 4.84 -24.63
CA ARG A 202 3.20 4.90 -25.95
C ARG A 202 1.69 4.94 -25.85
N MET A 203 1.10 4.18 -24.93
CA MET A 203 -0.35 4.18 -24.72
C MET A 203 -0.84 5.58 -24.32
N SER A 204 -0.13 6.25 -23.41
CA SER A 204 -0.48 7.62 -22.99
C SER A 204 -0.32 8.67 -24.11
N GLU A 205 0.46 8.37 -25.14
CA GLU A 205 0.61 9.22 -26.32
C GLU A 205 -0.47 8.93 -27.36
N ALA A 206 -0.83 7.66 -27.54
CA ALA A 206 -1.83 7.22 -28.51
C ALA A 206 -3.27 7.46 -28.05
N PHE A 207 -3.53 7.42 -26.73
CA PHE A 207 -4.87 7.49 -26.14
C PHE A 207 -4.97 8.55 -25.03
N PRO A 208 -4.59 9.83 -25.23
CA PRO A 208 -4.46 10.81 -24.14
C PRO A 208 -5.75 11.03 -23.31
N ASP A 209 -6.92 10.83 -23.91
CA ASP A 209 -8.24 10.96 -23.26
C ASP A 209 -8.90 9.60 -22.98
N GLY A 210 -8.15 8.51 -23.13
CA GLY A 210 -8.64 7.16 -22.94
C GLY A 210 -8.85 6.80 -21.47
N GLN A 211 -9.76 5.87 -21.20
CA GLN A 211 -10.18 5.49 -19.85
C GLN A 211 -9.06 4.82 -19.04
N LYS A 212 -8.10 4.17 -19.72
CA LYS A 212 -6.95 3.50 -19.11
C LYS A 212 -5.71 4.37 -19.03
N THR A 213 -5.74 5.59 -19.55
CA THR A 213 -4.57 6.46 -19.55
C THR A 213 -4.16 6.91 -18.16
N CYS A 214 -5.09 7.33 -17.31
CA CYS A 214 -4.77 7.70 -15.93
C CYS A 214 -4.27 6.48 -15.11
N PRO A 215 -4.94 5.32 -15.15
CA PRO A 215 -4.41 4.07 -14.55
C PRO A 215 -3.01 3.69 -15.05
N ALA A 216 -2.74 3.78 -16.35
CA ALA A 216 -1.43 3.44 -16.91
C ALA A 216 -0.34 4.42 -16.51
N LEU A 217 -0.62 5.72 -16.51
CA LEU A 217 0.31 6.74 -16.04
C LEU A 217 0.66 6.53 -14.56
N PHE A 218 -0.33 6.15 -13.74
CA PHE A 218 -0.13 5.86 -12.33
C PHE A 218 0.68 4.58 -12.11
N LYS A 219 0.39 3.51 -12.85
CA LYS A 219 1.25 2.31 -12.83
C LYS A 219 2.67 2.63 -13.30
N LEU A 220 2.83 3.46 -14.32
CA LEU A 220 4.13 3.87 -14.84
C LEU A 220 4.93 4.67 -13.80
N SER A 221 4.31 5.62 -13.09
CA SER A 221 4.99 6.34 -12.00
C SER A 221 5.40 5.40 -10.86
N GLY A 222 4.54 4.44 -10.49
CA GLY A 222 4.84 3.41 -9.50
C GLY A 222 6.06 2.56 -9.87
N LEU A 223 6.18 2.14 -11.14
CA LEU A 223 7.35 1.38 -11.63
C LEU A 223 8.66 2.17 -11.49
N TYR A 224 8.65 3.48 -11.77
CA TYR A 224 9.83 4.31 -11.53
C TYR A 224 10.14 4.51 -10.04
N GLY A 225 9.09 4.60 -9.20
CA GLY A 225 9.25 4.64 -7.75
C GLY A 225 9.90 3.37 -7.18
N GLU A 226 9.50 2.20 -7.71
CA GLU A 226 10.13 0.92 -7.37
C GLU A 226 11.60 0.84 -7.79
N GLU A 227 11.99 1.53 -8.86
CA GLU A 227 13.38 1.65 -9.30
C GLU A 227 14.15 2.75 -8.56
N CYS A 228 13.48 3.44 -7.62
CA CYS A 228 13.98 4.63 -6.93
C CYS A 228 14.34 5.78 -7.87
N ASP A 229 13.80 5.80 -9.09
CA ASP A 229 13.88 6.94 -9.99
C ASP A 229 12.78 7.95 -9.63
N ILE A 230 13.04 8.68 -8.55
CA ILE A 230 12.11 9.67 -8.00
C ILE A 230 11.84 10.81 -8.99
N ASN A 231 12.79 11.12 -9.88
CA ASN A 231 12.60 12.16 -10.89
C ASN A 231 11.54 11.75 -11.90
N MET A 232 11.67 10.55 -12.48
CA MET A 232 10.68 10.03 -13.42
C MET A 232 9.34 9.75 -12.73
N GLN A 233 9.35 9.25 -11.50
CA GLN A 233 8.13 9.08 -10.71
C GLN A 233 7.37 10.41 -10.58
N LYS A 234 8.04 11.48 -10.12
CA LYS A 234 7.44 12.82 -10.04
C LYS A 234 6.90 13.30 -11.38
N GLN A 235 7.67 13.14 -12.46
CA GLN A 235 7.26 13.59 -13.78
C GLN A 235 5.93 12.95 -14.22
N TYR A 236 5.76 11.65 -14.01
CA TYR A 236 4.51 10.98 -14.38
C TYR A 236 3.35 11.30 -13.43
N LEU A 237 3.60 11.47 -12.12
CA LEU A 237 2.58 11.95 -11.18
C LEU A 237 2.10 13.35 -11.57
N GLN A 238 3.02 14.28 -11.88
CA GLN A 238 2.67 15.61 -12.39
C GLN A 238 1.93 15.53 -13.73
N LYS A 239 2.28 14.57 -14.61
CA LYS A 239 1.56 14.36 -15.86
C LYS A 239 0.09 14.02 -15.60
N ILE A 240 -0.22 13.15 -14.64
CA ILE A 240 -1.60 12.84 -14.24
C ILE A 240 -2.31 14.10 -13.77
N LEU A 241 -1.68 14.88 -12.88
CA LEU A 241 -2.27 16.11 -12.34
C LEU A 241 -2.47 17.22 -13.39
N SER A 242 -1.67 17.22 -14.45
CA SER A 242 -1.82 18.16 -15.58
C SER A 242 -2.81 17.70 -16.64
N THR A 243 -3.22 16.42 -16.60
CA THR A 243 -4.09 15.81 -17.61
C THR A 243 -5.55 15.98 -17.19
N LYS A 244 -6.29 16.79 -17.94
CA LYS A 244 -7.69 17.13 -17.62
C LYS A 244 -8.63 15.93 -17.55
N SER A 245 -8.44 14.93 -18.41
CA SER A 245 -9.23 13.68 -18.40
C SER A 245 -9.05 12.89 -17.10
N CYS A 246 -7.96 13.12 -16.36
CA CYS A 246 -7.70 12.47 -15.08
C CYS A 246 -8.28 13.21 -13.87
N GLU A 247 -8.75 14.46 -13.98
CA GLU A 247 -9.17 15.29 -12.83
C GLU A 247 -10.20 14.61 -11.91
N LYS A 248 -11.03 13.72 -12.45
CA LYS A 248 -12.07 12.99 -11.72
C LYS A 248 -11.72 11.52 -11.44
N SER A 249 -10.51 11.08 -11.77
CA SER A 249 -10.08 9.71 -11.59
C SER A 249 -9.49 9.51 -10.19
N ALA A 250 -9.55 8.28 -9.68
CA ALA A 250 -8.95 7.95 -8.38
C ALA A 250 -7.43 8.17 -8.39
N GLU A 251 -6.80 7.94 -9.54
CA GLU A 251 -5.36 8.14 -9.73
C GLU A 251 -4.94 9.60 -9.58
N PHE A 252 -5.83 10.56 -9.82
CA PHE A 252 -5.50 11.97 -9.63
C PHE A 252 -5.30 12.31 -8.16
N GLU A 253 -6.21 11.87 -7.29
CA GLU A 253 -6.09 12.04 -5.84
C GLU A 253 -4.86 11.30 -5.31
N GLN A 254 -4.68 10.03 -5.72
CA GLN A 254 -3.51 9.23 -5.35
C GLN A 254 -2.20 9.85 -5.83
N ALA A 255 -2.18 10.43 -7.03
CA ALA A 255 -0.99 11.06 -7.57
C ALA A 255 -0.63 12.36 -6.82
N ALA A 256 -1.64 13.12 -6.40
CA ALA A 256 -1.44 14.32 -5.59
C ALA A 256 -0.83 13.99 -4.24
N GLU A 257 -1.38 12.98 -3.54
CA GLU A 257 -0.87 12.53 -2.24
C GLU A 257 0.57 12.02 -2.34
N MET A 258 0.85 11.15 -3.31
CA MET A 258 2.19 10.60 -3.50
C MET A 258 3.20 11.68 -3.90
N LEU A 259 2.81 12.65 -4.73
CA LEU A 259 3.68 13.76 -5.10
C LEU A 259 3.98 14.65 -3.90
N GLN A 260 2.98 14.95 -3.07
CA GLN A 260 3.17 15.70 -1.83
C GLN A 260 4.15 15.00 -0.89
N GLU A 261 4.01 13.69 -0.68
CA GLU A 261 4.92 12.91 0.17
C GLU A 261 6.38 12.98 -0.35
N ILE A 262 6.57 12.89 -1.66
CA ILE A 262 7.90 13.02 -2.27
C ILE A 262 8.48 14.42 -2.00
N LEU A 263 7.70 15.47 -2.19
CA LEU A 263 8.15 16.85 -1.97
C LEU A 263 8.50 17.10 -0.49
N GLU A 264 7.69 16.62 0.44
CA GLU A 264 7.98 16.70 1.87
C GLU A 264 9.28 15.98 2.25
N LYS A 265 9.53 14.80 1.66
CA LYS A 265 10.80 14.08 1.85
C LYS A 265 11.99 14.85 1.28
N GLU A 266 11.82 15.52 0.14
CA GLU A 266 12.86 16.37 -0.45
C GLU A 266 13.16 17.59 0.42
N ASP A 267 12.13 18.24 0.96
CA ASP A 267 12.26 19.38 1.89
C ASP A 267 12.99 18.96 3.17
N LYS A 268 12.59 17.84 3.79
CA LYS A 268 13.27 17.27 4.97
C LYS A 268 14.74 16.96 4.69
N LYS A 269 15.02 16.33 3.55
CA LYS A 269 16.38 16.05 3.10
C LYS A 269 17.18 17.34 2.91
N SER A 270 16.57 18.39 2.37
CA SER A 270 17.21 19.71 2.19
C SER A 270 17.48 20.42 3.53
N ALA A 271 16.62 20.19 4.53
CA ALA A 271 16.77 20.68 5.90
C ALA A 271 17.77 19.87 6.74
N GLY A 272 18.36 18.81 6.19
CA GLY A 272 19.32 17.93 6.87
C GLY A 272 18.68 16.93 7.83
N GLU A 273 17.36 16.74 7.76
CA GLU A 273 16.66 15.72 8.53
C GLU A 273 16.90 14.33 7.95
N PRO A 274 16.94 13.28 8.80
CA PRO A 274 17.07 11.90 8.34
C PRO A 274 15.81 11.49 7.57
N VAL A 275 15.99 11.14 6.30
CA VAL A 275 14.92 10.60 5.43
C VAL A 275 15.25 9.16 5.09
N GLU A 276 14.23 8.29 5.17
CA GLU A 276 14.37 6.88 4.80
C GLU A 276 14.80 6.75 3.33
N ARG A 277 15.82 5.93 3.09
CA ARG A 277 16.34 5.71 1.74
C ARG A 277 15.40 4.79 0.97
N CYS A 278 15.08 5.16 -0.26
CA CYS A 278 14.39 4.26 -1.17
C CYS A 278 15.23 3.01 -1.41
N VAL A 279 14.57 1.85 -1.38
CA VAL A 279 15.17 0.54 -1.65
C VAL A 279 14.54 0.00 -2.93
N PRO A 280 15.34 -0.26 -3.99
CA PRO A 280 14.79 -0.75 -5.24
C PRO A 280 14.10 -2.10 -5.08
N VAL A 281 12.92 -2.25 -5.70
CA VAL A 281 12.15 -3.51 -5.67
C VAL A 281 12.62 -4.41 -6.81
N VAL A 282 13.11 -5.60 -6.47
CA VAL A 282 13.45 -6.64 -7.47
C VAL A 282 12.21 -7.49 -7.70
N ARG A 283 11.67 -7.45 -8.92
CA ARG A 283 10.51 -8.28 -9.32
C ARG A 283 10.95 -9.65 -9.80
N GLU A 284 10.34 -10.69 -9.23
CA GLU A 284 10.45 -12.06 -9.75
C GLU A 284 9.24 -12.39 -10.65
N PRO A 285 9.40 -13.24 -11.68
CA PRO A 285 8.28 -13.66 -12.51
C PRO A 285 7.21 -14.36 -11.67
N VAL A 286 5.95 -13.98 -11.89
CA VAL A 286 4.80 -14.61 -11.24
C VAL A 286 4.72 -16.07 -11.71
N LYS A 287 4.80 -17.01 -10.77
CA LYS A 287 4.67 -18.44 -11.10
C LYS A 287 3.22 -18.75 -11.51
N PRO A 288 3.00 -19.53 -12.58
CA PRO A 288 1.66 -19.95 -12.97
C PRO A 288 1.03 -20.77 -11.85
N THR A 289 -0.22 -20.45 -11.51
CA THR A 289 -1.01 -21.20 -10.53
C THR A 289 -1.33 -22.57 -11.12
N SER A 290 -0.56 -23.59 -10.75
CA SER A 290 -0.84 -24.96 -11.15
C SER A 290 -2.25 -25.35 -10.70
N ARG A 291 -3.16 -25.51 -11.66
CA ARG A 291 -4.49 -26.07 -11.42
C ARG A 291 -4.28 -27.48 -10.84
N LYS A 292 -4.58 -27.69 -9.56
CA LYS A 292 -4.72 -29.05 -9.01
C LYS A 292 -5.83 -29.73 -9.82
N SER A 293 -5.43 -30.64 -10.71
CA SER A 293 -6.35 -31.55 -11.37
C SER A 293 -6.92 -32.48 -10.30
N THR A 294 -8.12 -32.18 -9.82
CA THR A 294 -8.93 -33.19 -9.14
C THR A 294 -9.48 -34.13 -10.21
N THR A 295 -8.67 -35.09 -10.60
CA THR A 295 -9.08 -36.32 -11.27
C THR A 295 -8.47 -37.44 -10.46
N ASP A 296 -9.28 -38.04 -9.59
CA ASP A 296 -9.23 -39.45 -9.19
C ASP A 296 -10.27 -39.72 -8.10
N ASN A 297 -11.47 -40.09 -8.52
CA ASN A 297 -12.15 -41.33 -8.12
C ASN A 297 -13.57 -41.34 -8.70
N ALA A 298 -13.69 -41.81 -9.95
CA ALA A 298 -14.94 -42.41 -10.41
C ALA A 298 -14.84 -43.90 -10.07
N SER A 299 -15.36 -44.29 -8.93
CA SER A 299 -15.66 -45.70 -8.63
C SER A 299 -16.91 -46.09 -9.42
N GLU A 300 -16.73 -46.85 -10.50
CA GLU A 300 -17.81 -47.56 -11.19
C GLU A 300 -18.50 -48.57 -10.26
N PRO A 301 -19.81 -48.81 -10.41
CA PRO A 301 -20.53 -49.83 -9.68
C PRO A 301 -20.45 -51.17 -10.45
N THR A 302 -19.74 -52.16 -9.92
CA THR A 302 -19.80 -53.52 -10.47
C THR A 302 -21.08 -54.21 -10.04
N ALA A 303 -21.91 -54.52 -11.03
CA ALA A 303 -23.14 -55.29 -10.94
C ALA A 303 -22.92 -56.73 -10.48
N SER A 304 -23.94 -57.27 -9.82
CA SER A 304 -24.10 -58.68 -9.45
C SER A 304 -24.25 -59.59 -10.68
N ALA A 305 -23.60 -60.75 -10.68
CA ALA A 305 -24.12 -61.96 -11.32
C ALA A 305 -23.58 -63.23 -10.64
N THR A 306 -24.55 -64.01 -10.17
CA THR A 306 -24.53 -65.41 -9.73
C THR A 306 -23.80 -66.36 -10.68
N THR A 307 -23.12 -67.38 -10.13
CA THR A 307 -23.16 -68.76 -10.67
C THR A 307 -22.88 -69.78 -9.56
N GLU A 308 -23.74 -70.80 -9.51
CA GLU A 308 -23.59 -72.07 -8.78
C GLU A 308 -22.47 -72.95 -9.35
N SER A 309 -21.83 -73.75 -8.48
CA SER A 309 -21.44 -75.17 -8.68
C SER A 309 -20.57 -75.59 -7.48
N THR A 310 -21.13 -76.32 -6.52
CA THR A 310 -20.96 -77.78 -6.32
C THR A 310 -19.54 -78.26 -6.03
N GLU A 311 -19.44 -78.85 -4.81
CA GLU A 311 -18.76 -80.11 -4.47
C GLU A 311 -17.35 -80.15 -3.84
N ALA A 312 -17.32 -80.90 -2.74
CA ALA A 312 -16.23 -81.72 -2.17
C ALA A 312 -15.06 -81.04 -1.43
N ALA A 313 -15.06 -81.11 -0.09
CA ALA A 313 -14.34 -82.16 0.67
C ALA A 313 -14.16 -81.77 2.15
N LEU A 314 -14.47 -82.74 3.02
CA LEU A 314 -14.21 -82.88 4.47
C LEU A 314 -15.05 -82.03 5.45
#